data_AF-A0ABD3YN76-F1
#
_entry.id   AF-A0ABD3YN76-F1
#
_cell.length_a   1.000
_cell.length_b   1.000
_cell.length_c   1.000
_cell.angle_alpha   90.00
_cell.angle_beta   90.00
_cell.angle_gamma   90.00
#
_symmetry.space_group_name_H-M   'P 1'
#
loop_
_entity.id
_entity.type
_entity.pdbx_description
1 polymer ?
#
loop_
_entity_poly.entity_id
_entity_poly.type
_entity_poly.pdbx_seq_one_letter_code
_entity_poly.pdbx_strand_id
1 'polypeptide(L)'
;MSNIVSLRNTGGFTRMDNSLMESLAKVDLPAREFRVLFAICRQTIGYQVEAKRLTADEIGALTNMRRDVVSKAISHLLERRILFRIGGSRGEIGVSPANEWVFHEEKKNSLSETKSSHSDNVISLGDKASETKIAHSLLYTKKKDLPPETVPSEQISAPQGADHPPVEKSNGVSFDGEEFHVEPDLITKWSSAYAPVDVETEVSRAAVWAAANPRKAKKDWRRFLVNWLAKRATKAVSEAGVPVDKIIDLYHRTCPNLPAVSVAGDKVLRALIVERWNESDKHHASPLWKTIFERANRLSQVWYRGANVVPRLEVICSRAVFRQLEEQA
;
A
#
# COMPACT_ATOMS: atom_id res chain seq x y z
N MET A 1 40.02 2.84 39.00
CA MET A 1 38.79 3.58 39.32
C MET A 1 37.82 3.41 38.16
N SER A 2 36.85 2.51 38.29
CA SER A 2 35.85 2.24 37.27
C SER A 2 34.86 3.41 37.21
N ASN A 3 34.89 4.16 36.11
CA ASN A 3 33.92 5.20 35.81
C ASN A 3 32.58 4.56 35.41
N ILE A 4 31.90 3.90 36.35
CA ILE A 4 30.52 3.48 36.19
C ILE A 4 29.66 4.71 36.51
N VAL A 5 29.30 5.45 35.47
CA VAL A 5 28.31 6.51 35.58
C VAL A 5 26.95 5.83 35.81
N SER A 6 26.42 5.89 37.04
CA SER A 6 25.05 5.45 37.30
C SER A 6 24.09 6.32 36.48
N LEU A 7 23.34 5.71 35.56
CA LEU A 7 22.22 6.38 34.91
C LEU A 7 21.28 6.90 36.01
N ARG A 8 20.98 8.21 36.01
CA ARG A 8 20.10 8.84 37.00
C ARG A 8 18.81 8.03 37.15
N ASN A 9 18.60 7.46 38.34
CA ASN A 9 17.45 6.65 38.70
C ASN A 9 16.24 7.52 39.10
N THR A 10 15.76 8.39 38.21
CA THR A 10 14.59 9.25 38.49
C THR A 10 13.31 8.83 37.74
N GLY A 11 13.35 7.76 36.94
CA GLY A 11 12.24 7.33 36.06
C GLY A 11 11.71 5.92 36.28
N GLY A 12 12.24 5.16 37.26
CA GLY A 12 11.87 3.76 37.51
C GLY A 12 12.32 2.77 36.42
N PHE A 13 12.26 1.48 36.74
CA PHE A 13 12.55 0.40 35.78
C PHE A 13 11.44 -0.65 35.82
N THR A 14 11.20 -1.31 34.68
CA THR A 14 10.30 -2.48 34.62
C THR A 14 11.16 -3.74 34.70
N ARG A 15 11.03 -4.49 35.80
CA ARG A 15 11.63 -5.82 35.92
C ARG A 15 10.82 -6.80 35.08
N MET A 16 11.47 -7.55 34.20
CA MET A 16 10.84 -8.54 33.31
C MET A 16 11.61 -9.86 33.39
N ASP A 17 10.91 -10.98 33.24
CA ASP A 17 11.54 -12.30 33.23
C ASP A 17 12.46 -12.48 32.02
N ASN A 18 13.63 -13.07 32.25
CA ASN A 18 14.62 -13.29 31.19
C ASN A 18 14.08 -14.18 30.08
N SER A 19 13.31 -15.22 30.41
CA SER A 19 12.69 -16.12 29.42
C SER A 19 11.71 -15.38 28.50
N LEU A 20 10.93 -14.44 29.06
CA LEU A 20 10.03 -13.59 28.29
C LEU A 20 10.82 -12.60 27.42
N MET A 21 11.88 -12.00 27.96
CA MET A 21 12.75 -11.07 27.21
C MET A 21 13.44 -11.77 26.04
N GLU A 22 13.98 -12.98 26.25
CA GLU A 22 14.58 -13.81 25.20
C GLU A 22 13.56 -14.20 24.13
N SER A 23 12.30 -14.42 24.52
CA SER A 23 11.23 -14.79 23.60
C SER A 23 10.76 -13.59 22.78
N LEU A 24 10.67 -12.40 23.38
CA LEU A 24 10.44 -11.14 22.67
C LEU A 24 11.54 -10.82 21.66
N ALA A 25 12.78 -11.23 21.91
CA ALA A 25 13.89 -11.06 20.97
C ALA A 25 13.84 -12.05 19.79
N LYS A 26 13.21 -13.21 19.96
CA LYS A 26 13.10 -14.26 18.93
C LYS A 26 11.85 -14.13 18.06
N VAL A 27 10.77 -13.59 18.61
CA VAL A 27 9.48 -13.53 17.92
C VAL A 27 9.52 -12.54 16.76
N ASP A 28 9.09 -12.99 15.58
CA ASP A 28 8.86 -12.08 14.44
C ASP A 28 7.45 -11.48 14.55
N LEU A 29 7.37 -10.27 15.08
CA LEU A 29 6.15 -9.48 15.17
C LEU A 29 6.26 -8.22 14.32
N PRO A 30 5.19 -7.84 13.60
CA PRO A 30 5.17 -6.55 12.95
C PRO A 30 5.28 -5.43 14.00
N ALA A 31 6.01 -4.36 13.67
CA ALA A 31 6.35 -3.29 14.61
C ALA A 31 5.15 -2.73 15.40
N ARG A 32 3.97 -2.69 14.79
CA ARG A 32 2.72 -2.23 15.43
C ARG A 32 2.26 -3.17 16.53
N GLU A 33 2.30 -4.48 16.30
CA GLU A 33 1.95 -5.49 17.30
C GLU A 33 2.99 -5.51 18.42
N PHE A 34 4.27 -5.38 18.08
CA PHE A 34 5.34 -5.29 19.08
C PHE A 34 5.16 -4.08 20.02
N ARG A 35 4.82 -2.90 19.49
CA ARG A 35 4.54 -1.70 20.32
C ARG A 35 3.34 -1.89 21.25
N VAL A 36 2.27 -2.50 20.76
CA VAL A 36 1.08 -2.82 21.57
C VAL A 36 1.42 -3.82 22.67
N LEU A 37 2.15 -4.88 22.35
CA LEU A 37 2.62 -5.87 23.32
C LEU A 37 3.48 -5.20 24.40
N PHE A 38 4.45 -4.37 24.02
CA PHE A 38 5.32 -3.70 24.98
C PHE A 38 4.55 -2.73 25.90
N ALA A 39 3.53 -2.04 25.38
CA ALA A 39 2.65 -1.20 26.19
C ALA A 39 1.85 -2.03 27.22
N ILE A 40 1.35 -3.20 26.82
CA ILE A 40 0.66 -4.12 27.73
C ILE A 40 1.63 -4.68 28.78
N CYS A 41 2.84 -5.11 28.38
CA CYS A 41 3.89 -5.54 29.31
C CYS A 41 4.21 -4.45 30.34
N ARG A 42 4.36 -3.20 29.89
CA ARG A 42 4.60 -2.06 30.79
C ARG A 42 3.47 -1.89 31.79
N GLN A 43 2.24 -2.13 31.37
CA GLN A 43 1.06 -1.87 32.18
C GLN A 43 0.63 -3.04 33.10
N THR A 44 1.12 -4.25 32.82
CA THR A 44 0.91 -5.48 33.61
C THR A 44 2.16 -5.81 34.43
N ILE A 45 3.18 -6.35 33.79
CA ILE A 45 4.48 -6.73 34.39
C ILE A 45 5.14 -5.53 35.08
N GLY A 46 5.10 -4.34 34.45
CA GLY A 46 5.67 -3.13 35.05
C GLY A 46 4.96 -2.66 36.33
N TYR A 47 3.72 -3.12 36.58
CA TYR A 47 2.99 -2.89 37.82
C TYR A 47 2.88 -4.16 38.68
N GLN A 48 3.57 -5.24 38.29
CA GLN A 48 3.57 -6.55 38.96
C GLN A 48 2.15 -7.14 39.09
N VAL A 49 1.33 -6.98 38.04
CA VAL A 49 -0.02 -7.57 37.95
C VAL A 49 -0.06 -8.50 36.74
N GLU A 50 -0.68 -9.67 36.90
CA GLU A 50 -0.78 -10.71 35.86
C GLU A 50 -1.65 -10.26 34.67
N ALA A 51 -2.80 -9.63 34.95
CA ALA A 51 -3.67 -9.04 33.95
C ALA A 51 -4.21 -7.70 34.44
N LYS A 52 -4.55 -6.81 33.50
CA LYS A 52 -5.17 -5.53 33.83
C LYS A 52 -6.27 -5.22 32.81
N ARG A 53 -7.35 -4.61 33.26
CA ARG A 53 -8.37 -4.05 32.36
C ARG A 53 -7.77 -2.90 31.57
N LEU A 54 -7.59 -3.10 30.27
CA LEU A 54 -7.04 -2.11 29.34
C LEU A 54 -7.92 -1.98 28.11
N THR A 55 -8.40 -0.78 27.88
CA THR A 55 -9.16 -0.43 26.68
C THR A 55 -8.21 -0.17 25.51
N ALA A 56 -8.71 -0.38 24.29
CA ALA A 56 -7.94 -0.09 23.09
C ALA A 56 -7.60 1.41 22.94
N ASP A 57 -8.40 2.29 23.54
CA ASP A 57 -8.17 3.73 23.55
C ASP A 57 -7.01 4.11 24.49
N GLU A 58 -6.93 3.51 25.69
CA GLU A 58 -5.80 3.72 26.62
C GLU A 58 -4.48 3.22 26.02
N ILE A 59 -4.49 2.03 25.41
CA ILE A 59 -3.29 1.49 24.73
C ILE A 59 -2.94 2.35 23.50
N GLY A 60 -3.95 2.85 22.79
CA GLY A 60 -3.77 3.79 21.67
C GLY A 60 -3.09 5.08 22.10
N ALA A 61 -3.46 5.65 23.25
CA ALA A 61 -2.81 6.81 23.82
C ALA A 61 -1.34 6.53 24.19
N LEU A 62 -1.06 5.39 24.84
CA LEU A 62 0.33 4.99 25.20
C LEU A 62 1.23 4.75 23.98
N THR A 63 0.66 4.23 22.89
CA THR A 63 1.41 3.86 21.69
C THR A 63 1.34 4.91 20.59
N ASN A 64 0.58 5.99 20.77
CA ASN A 64 0.25 6.94 19.72
C ASN A 64 -0.28 6.23 18.45
N MET A 65 -1.28 5.37 18.64
CA MET A 65 -1.91 4.59 17.59
C MET A 65 -3.44 4.71 17.68
N ARG A 66 -4.11 4.67 16.54
CA ARG A 66 -5.58 4.67 16.51
C ARG A 66 -6.15 3.38 17.12
N ARG A 67 -7.29 3.51 17.79
CA ARG A 67 -8.01 2.41 18.46
C ARG A 67 -8.27 1.19 17.57
N ASP A 68 -8.60 1.40 16.30
CA ASP A 68 -8.87 0.33 15.33
C ASP A 68 -7.64 -0.53 15.07
N VAL A 69 -6.48 0.11 14.91
CA VAL A 69 -5.20 -0.56 14.70
C VAL A 69 -4.79 -1.34 15.94
N VAL A 70 -4.95 -0.74 17.12
CA VAL A 70 -4.67 -1.38 18.42
C VAL A 70 -5.56 -2.60 18.63
N SER A 71 -6.87 -2.47 18.36
CA SER A 71 -7.82 -3.58 18.51
C SER A 71 -7.45 -4.76 17.63
N LYS A 72 -7.04 -4.48 16.38
CA LYS A 72 -6.59 -5.51 15.44
C LYS A 72 -5.28 -6.18 15.90
N ALA A 73 -4.32 -5.39 16.36
CA ALA A 73 -3.07 -5.90 16.92
C ALA A 73 -3.31 -6.81 18.13
N ILE A 74 -4.20 -6.42 19.04
CA ILE A 74 -4.60 -7.25 20.18
C ILE A 74 -5.21 -8.57 19.70
N SER A 75 -6.11 -8.55 18.71
CA SER A 75 -6.69 -9.79 18.16
C SER A 75 -5.62 -10.74 17.62
N HIS A 76 -4.67 -10.23 16.82
CA HIS A 76 -3.58 -11.06 16.28
C HIS A 76 -2.67 -11.62 17.39
N LEU A 77 -2.38 -10.83 18.42
CA LEU A 77 -1.58 -11.28 19.56
C LEU A 77 -2.29 -12.35 20.40
N LEU A 78 -3.63 -12.28 20.52
CA LEU A 78 -4.44 -13.32 21.14
C LEU A 78 -4.47 -14.60 20.29
N GLU A 79 -4.58 -14.48 18.96
CA GLU A 79 -4.50 -15.60 18.02
C GLU A 79 -3.15 -16.34 18.11
N ARG A 80 -2.05 -15.59 18.23
CA ARG A 80 -0.70 -16.13 18.45
C ARG A 80 -0.45 -16.62 19.89
N ARG A 81 -1.46 -16.57 20.78
CA ARG A 81 -1.35 -16.91 22.21
C ARG A 81 -0.22 -16.19 22.95
N ILE A 82 0.16 -15.01 22.48
CA ILE A 82 1.15 -14.15 23.14
C ILE A 82 0.48 -13.37 24.27
N LEU A 83 -0.78 -13.00 24.06
CA LEU A 83 -1.64 -12.43 25.08
C LEU A 83 -2.73 -13.44 25.46
N PHE A 84 -3.24 -13.29 26.68
CA PHE A 84 -4.47 -13.93 27.11
C PHE A 84 -5.45 -12.87 27.61
N ARG A 85 -6.73 -13.24 27.67
CA ARG A 85 -7.79 -12.37 28.18
C ARG A 85 -8.68 -13.14 29.15
N ILE A 86 -8.91 -12.56 30.32
CA ILE A 86 -9.77 -13.13 31.36
C ILE A 86 -11.18 -12.52 31.19
N GLY A 87 -12.16 -13.37 30.89
CA GLY A 87 -13.54 -12.97 30.66
C GLY A 87 -13.86 -12.68 29.19
N GLY A 88 -14.77 -11.73 28.94
CA GLY A 88 -15.26 -11.42 27.59
C GLY A 88 -14.35 -10.51 26.77
N SER A 89 -14.89 -9.96 25.67
CA SER A 89 -14.17 -9.05 24.76
C SER A 89 -13.66 -7.74 25.40
N ARG A 90 -14.15 -7.40 26.59
CA ARG A 90 -13.71 -6.25 27.41
C ARG A 90 -13.07 -6.68 28.75
N GLY A 91 -12.65 -7.95 28.82
CA GLY A 91 -11.99 -8.54 29.97
C GLY A 91 -10.58 -7.99 30.19
N GLU A 92 -9.96 -8.43 31.28
CA GLU A 92 -8.59 -8.07 31.62
C GLU A 92 -7.61 -8.76 30.69
N ILE A 93 -6.54 -8.06 30.30
CA ILE A 93 -5.55 -8.55 29.34
C ILE A 93 -4.20 -8.71 30.03
N GLY A 94 -3.52 -9.82 29.73
CA GLY A 94 -2.20 -10.16 30.27
C GLY A 94 -1.32 -10.82 29.20
N VAL A 95 -0.05 -11.04 29.56
CA VAL A 95 0.96 -11.63 28.67
C VAL A 95 1.14 -13.10 29.02
N SER A 96 0.95 -13.98 28.05
CA SER A 96 1.08 -15.42 28.27
C SER A 96 2.54 -15.83 28.47
N PRO A 97 2.79 -16.90 29.24
CA PRO A 97 4.10 -17.54 29.32
C PRO A 97 4.66 -17.89 27.93
N ALA A 98 5.97 -17.73 27.74
CA ALA A 98 6.62 -17.88 26.43
C ALA A 98 6.47 -19.27 25.79
N ASN A 99 6.28 -20.32 26.58
CA ASN A 99 6.05 -21.69 26.11
C ASN A 99 4.69 -21.89 25.43
N GLU A 100 3.74 -20.96 25.62
CA GLU A 100 2.40 -21.04 25.03
C GLU A 100 2.29 -20.32 23.68
N TRP A 101 3.33 -19.60 23.27
CA TRP A 101 3.30 -18.76 22.08
C TRP A 101 3.25 -19.61 20.80
N VAL A 102 2.35 -19.23 19.90
CA VAL A 102 2.10 -19.92 18.64
C VAL A 102 2.66 -19.09 17.49
N PHE A 103 3.71 -19.61 16.85
CA PHE A 103 4.38 -19.00 15.70
C PHE A 103 3.75 -19.47 14.38
N HIS A 104 2.42 -19.41 14.24
CA HIS A 104 1.78 -19.83 12.99
C HIS A 104 1.71 -18.64 12.03
N GLU A 105 2.65 -18.54 11.10
CA GLU A 105 2.41 -17.81 9.87
C GLU A 105 1.86 -18.79 8.84
N GLU A 106 0.55 -18.75 8.60
CA GLU A 106 0.02 -19.38 7.39
C GLU A 106 0.76 -18.77 6.19
N LYS A 107 1.58 -19.57 5.50
CA LYS A 107 2.09 -19.23 4.17
C LYS A 107 0.86 -18.98 3.30
N LYS A 108 0.55 -17.70 3.03
CA LYS A 108 -0.43 -17.36 2.00
C LYS A 108 0.10 -17.92 0.68
N ASN A 109 -0.64 -18.87 0.09
CA ASN A 109 -0.32 -19.50 -1.20
C ASN A 109 -0.24 -18.50 -2.38
N SER A 110 -0.66 -17.25 -2.20
CA SER A 110 -0.34 -16.16 -3.11
C SER A 110 0.56 -15.15 -2.41
N LEU A 111 1.78 -14.99 -2.93
CA LEU A 111 2.62 -13.82 -2.68
C LEU A 111 1.90 -12.60 -3.26
N SER A 112 0.96 -12.02 -2.52
CA SER A 112 0.56 -10.63 -2.78
C SER A 112 1.77 -9.79 -2.37
N GLU A 113 2.38 -9.12 -3.34
CA GLU A 113 3.52 -8.21 -3.23
C GLU A 113 3.78 -7.73 -1.80
N THR A 114 5.03 -7.90 -1.35
CA THR A 114 5.54 -7.34 -0.11
C THR A 114 5.08 -5.89 0.01
N LYS A 115 4.08 -5.63 0.85
CA LYS A 115 3.92 -4.29 1.40
C LYS A 115 5.21 -4.06 2.16
N SER A 116 6.06 -3.18 1.64
CA SER A 116 7.31 -2.77 2.25
C SER A 116 7.14 -2.72 3.77
N SER A 117 7.90 -3.55 4.49
CA SER A 117 7.96 -3.57 5.94
C SER A 117 8.59 -2.30 6.52
N HIS A 118 8.92 -1.30 5.68
CA HIS A 118 9.38 0.00 6.13
C HIS A 118 8.20 0.96 6.26
N SER A 119 7.59 0.98 7.44
CA SER A 119 7.11 2.25 7.99
C SER A 119 7.87 2.53 9.27
N ASP A 120 9.17 2.80 9.12
CA ASP A 120 9.98 3.51 10.12
C ASP A 120 9.44 4.94 10.24
N ASN A 121 8.36 5.09 11.02
CA ASN A 121 8.10 6.37 11.67
C ASN A 121 8.74 6.26 13.06
N VAL A 122 10.01 6.65 13.16
CA VAL A 122 10.63 6.95 14.46
C VAL A 122 9.88 8.15 15.02
N ILE A 123 9.00 7.92 15.98
CA ILE A 123 8.26 8.97 16.68
C ILE A 123 9.21 9.55 17.73
N SER A 124 9.49 10.86 17.65
CA SER A 124 10.21 11.57 18.70
C SER A 124 9.35 11.62 19.97
N LEU A 125 9.94 11.24 21.11
CA LEU A 125 9.30 11.30 22.43
C LEU A 125 9.39 12.73 22.99
N GLY A 126 8.75 13.70 22.34
CA GLY A 126 8.62 15.08 22.81
C GLY A 126 7.20 15.61 22.61
N ASP A 127 6.74 16.48 23.53
CA ASP A 127 5.36 16.99 23.61
C ASP A 127 4.90 17.87 22.43
N LYS A 128 5.70 18.04 21.37
CA LYS A 128 5.28 18.71 20.13
C LYS A 128 5.73 17.91 18.91
N ALA A 129 4.75 17.45 18.15
CA ALA A 129 4.93 16.70 16.92
C ALA A 129 5.71 17.56 15.90
N SER A 130 6.87 17.05 15.49
CA SER A 130 7.62 17.52 14.33
C SER A 130 7.97 16.29 13.50
N GLU A 131 7.49 16.26 12.26
CA GLU A 131 7.85 15.22 11.30
C GLU A 131 9.30 15.44 10.85
N THR A 132 10.19 14.48 11.08
CA THR A 132 11.53 14.51 10.52
C THR A 132 11.51 13.98 9.09
N LYS A 133 11.90 14.84 8.14
CA LYS A 133 12.30 14.39 6.81
C LYS A 133 13.70 13.81 6.89
N ILE A 134 13.88 12.66 6.25
CA ILE A 134 15.15 12.05 5.82
C ILE A 134 15.73 11.00 6.80
N ALA A 135 15.56 9.73 6.43
CA ALA A 135 16.38 8.63 6.85
C ALA A 135 17.59 8.50 5.92
N HIS A 136 18.70 9.12 6.30
CA HIS A 136 20.02 8.59 5.95
C HIS A 136 20.69 8.18 7.25
N SER A 137 21.01 6.89 7.34
CA SER A 137 21.81 6.26 8.38
C SER A 137 23.04 7.13 8.72
N LEU A 138 22.96 7.86 9.82
CA LEU A 138 24.13 8.38 10.50
C LEU A 138 24.39 7.44 11.69
N LEU A 139 25.45 6.63 11.57
CA LEU A 139 26.04 5.90 12.69
C LEU A 139 26.44 6.93 13.74
N TYR A 140 25.59 7.14 14.74
CA TYR A 140 25.84 8.09 15.81
C TYR A 140 26.96 7.55 16.72
N THR A 141 28.14 8.17 16.65
CA THR A 141 29.17 8.05 17.69
C THR A 141 29.14 9.32 18.54
N LYS A 142 28.89 9.15 19.84
CA LYS A 142 28.68 10.24 20.79
C LYS A 142 30.02 10.95 21.07
N LYS A 143 30.35 12.00 20.33
CA LYS A 143 31.37 12.98 20.75
C LYS A 143 30.71 14.21 21.37
N LYS A 144 31.28 14.59 22.51
CA LYS A 144 30.91 15.64 23.44
C LYS A 144 31.21 17.03 22.85
N ASP A 145 30.57 18.03 23.46
CA ASP A 145 30.83 19.47 23.39
C ASP A 145 30.14 20.23 22.25
N LEU A 146 28.98 20.86 22.55
CA LEU A 146 28.73 22.31 22.43
C LEU A 146 27.33 22.66 23.01
N PRO A 147 27.11 23.89 23.52
CA PRO A 147 26.00 24.24 24.43
C PRO A 147 24.66 24.54 23.72
N PRO A 148 23.50 24.41 24.41
CA PRO A 148 22.19 24.64 23.83
C PRO A 148 21.83 26.13 23.81
N GLU A 149 21.63 26.72 22.63
CA GLU A 149 20.95 28.00 22.51
C GLU A 149 19.44 27.79 22.57
N THR A 150 18.83 28.37 23.61
CA THR A 150 17.38 28.49 23.76
C THR A 150 16.90 29.77 23.08
N VAL A 151 15.86 29.67 22.24
CA VAL A 151 15.09 30.85 21.80
C VAL A 151 13.69 30.84 22.45
N PRO A 152 13.17 31.99 22.94
CA PRO A 152 11.94 32.05 23.73
C PRO A 152 10.67 31.93 22.90
N SER A 153 9.64 31.38 23.54
CA SER A 153 8.27 31.27 23.04
C SER A 153 7.51 32.57 23.28
N GLU A 154 7.08 33.27 22.24
CA GLU A 154 5.92 34.16 22.29
C GLU A 154 5.49 34.55 20.87
N GLN A 155 4.16 34.69 20.69
CA GLN A 155 3.45 35.13 19.48
C GLN A 155 3.12 34.03 18.45
N ILE A 156 1.93 33.45 18.56
CA ILE A 156 0.85 33.48 17.54
C ILE A 156 -0.43 33.05 18.26
N SER A 157 -1.33 34.00 18.51
CA SER A 157 -2.72 33.72 18.90
C SER A 157 -3.51 33.31 17.65
N ALA A 158 -4.14 32.13 17.67
CA ALA A 158 -5.08 31.69 16.65
C ALA A 158 -6.49 32.19 16.97
N PRO A 159 -7.28 32.71 15.99
CA PRO A 159 -8.65 33.12 16.25
C PRO A 159 -9.57 31.90 16.41
N GLN A 160 -10.59 32.07 17.25
CA GLN A 160 -11.56 31.07 17.68
C GLN A 160 -12.42 30.55 16.51
N GLY A 161 -12.67 29.25 16.52
CA GLY A 161 -13.51 28.54 15.55
C GLY A 161 -14.98 28.91 15.68
N ALA A 162 -15.63 29.16 14.54
CA ALA A 162 -17.08 29.20 14.42
C ALA A 162 -17.61 27.77 14.28
N ASP A 163 -18.57 27.43 15.13
CA ASP A 163 -19.39 26.21 15.05
C ASP A 163 -20.14 26.15 13.72
N HIS A 164 -19.89 25.12 12.92
CA HIS A 164 -20.80 24.69 11.87
C HIS A 164 -21.51 23.41 12.33
N PRO A 165 -22.85 23.37 12.34
CA PRO A 165 -23.59 22.16 12.67
C PRO A 165 -23.37 21.08 11.61
N PRO A 166 -23.43 19.79 11.98
CA PRO A 166 -23.19 18.69 11.05
C PRO A 166 -24.39 18.55 10.11
N VAL A 167 -24.22 18.98 8.86
CA VAL A 167 -25.14 18.61 7.77
C VAL A 167 -24.80 17.18 7.36
N GLU A 168 -25.70 16.23 7.66
CA GLU A 168 -25.65 14.88 7.10
C GLU A 168 -25.78 14.96 5.57
N LYS A 169 -24.64 14.91 4.88
CA LYS A 169 -24.63 14.81 3.42
C LYS A 169 -25.09 13.41 3.03
N SER A 170 -26.30 13.29 2.51
CA SER A 170 -26.74 12.11 1.80
C SER A 170 -25.72 11.77 0.71
N ASN A 171 -25.33 10.50 0.60
CA ASN A 171 -24.27 10.10 -0.34
C ASN A 171 -24.68 10.20 -1.83
N GLY A 172 -25.91 10.64 -2.14
CA GLY A 172 -26.41 10.95 -3.50
C GLY A 172 -26.36 9.80 -4.50
N VAL A 173 -26.00 8.59 -4.05
CA VAL A 173 -25.79 7.39 -4.84
C VAL A 173 -26.31 6.18 -4.07
N SER A 174 -27.29 5.48 -4.65
CA SER A 174 -27.79 4.19 -4.17
C SER A 174 -27.56 3.10 -5.22
N PHE A 175 -27.52 1.84 -4.80
CA PHE A 175 -27.44 0.67 -5.68
C PHE A 175 -28.50 -0.34 -5.27
N ASP A 176 -29.37 -0.69 -6.21
CA ASP A 176 -30.58 -1.47 -5.92
C ASP A 176 -30.39 -2.96 -6.24
N GLY A 177 -29.16 -3.37 -6.55
CA GLY A 177 -28.80 -4.75 -6.89
C GLY A 177 -28.59 -4.96 -8.40
N GLU A 178 -29.25 -4.15 -9.23
CA GLU A 178 -29.15 -4.21 -10.69
C GLU A 178 -28.61 -2.90 -11.27
N GLU A 179 -29.07 -1.75 -10.77
CA GLU A 179 -28.72 -0.42 -11.30
C GLU A 179 -28.28 0.56 -10.20
N PHE A 180 -27.52 1.59 -10.62
CA PHE A 180 -27.12 2.69 -9.75
C PHE A 180 -28.10 3.87 -9.91
N HIS A 181 -28.70 4.30 -8.81
CA HIS A 181 -29.45 5.54 -8.73
C HIS A 181 -28.50 6.67 -8.32
N VAL A 182 -28.12 7.50 -9.29
CA VAL A 182 -27.21 8.64 -9.11
C VAL A 182 -27.98 9.94 -9.32
N GLU A 183 -27.79 10.89 -8.41
CA GLU A 183 -28.36 12.24 -8.54
C GLU A 183 -27.85 12.93 -9.84
N PRO A 184 -28.71 13.57 -10.65
CA PRO A 184 -28.33 14.16 -11.94
C PRO A 184 -27.25 15.24 -11.81
N ASP A 185 -27.21 15.95 -10.68
CA ASP A 185 -26.17 16.94 -10.35
C ASP A 185 -24.77 16.32 -10.21
N LEU A 186 -24.68 15.03 -9.84
CA LEU A 186 -23.42 14.32 -9.78
C LEU A 186 -22.98 13.86 -11.17
N ILE A 187 -23.92 13.45 -12.03
CA ILE A 187 -23.63 13.06 -13.41
C ILE A 187 -23.06 14.24 -14.19
N THR A 188 -23.64 15.44 -14.06
CA THR A 188 -23.12 16.66 -14.70
C THR A 188 -21.74 17.07 -14.18
N LYS A 189 -21.50 16.94 -12.87
CA LYS A 189 -20.18 17.18 -12.27
C LYS A 189 -19.14 16.18 -12.77
N TRP A 190 -19.50 14.91 -12.86
CA TRP A 190 -18.60 13.85 -13.33
C TRP A 190 -18.36 13.91 -14.84
N SER A 191 -19.34 14.27 -15.64
CA SER A 191 -19.16 14.44 -17.09
C SER A 191 -18.20 15.58 -17.40
N SER A 192 -18.27 16.67 -16.63
CA SER A 192 -17.27 17.76 -16.70
C SER A 192 -15.89 17.32 -16.23
N ALA A 193 -15.80 16.61 -15.10
CA ALA A 193 -14.52 16.19 -14.52
C ALA A 193 -13.79 15.09 -15.30
N TYR A 194 -14.55 14.20 -15.95
CA TYR A 194 -14.05 13.06 -16.72
C TYR A 194 -14.41 13.19 -18.20
N ALA A 195 -14.18 14.38 -18.78
CA ALA A 195 -14.53 14.75 -20.15
C ALA A 195 -14.25 13.71 -21.27
N PRO A 196 -13.18 12.87 -21.25
CA PRO A 196 -12.98 11.84 -22.28
C PRO A 196 -13.80 10.55 -22.06
N VAL A 197 -14.52 10.42 -20.95
CA VAL A 197 -15.25 9.22 -20.56
C VAL A 197 -16.75 9.50 -20.58
N ASP A 198 -17.48 8.67 -21.31
CA ASP A 198 -18.93 8.66 -21.24
C ASP A 198 -19.39 8.09 -19.89
N VAL A 199 -19.83 8.98 -19.01
CA VAL A 199 -20.11 8.67 -17.59
C VAL A 199 -21.30 7.73 -17.45
N GLU A 200 -22.35 7.89 -18.26
CA GLU A 200 -23.59 7.10 -18.13
C GLU A 200 -23.36 5.63 -18.50
N THR A 201 -22.63 5.37 -19.58
CA THR A 201 -22.29 4.01 -19.98
C THR A 201 -21.31 3.34 -19.01
N GLU A 202 -20.39 4.11 -18.40
CA GLU A 202 -19.49 3.58 -17.38
C GLU A 202 -20.18 3.30 -16.05
N VAL A 203 -21.16 4.10 -15.63
CA VAL A 203 -22.00 3.81 -14.45
C VAL A 203 -22.79 2.52 -14.68
N SER A 204 -23.34 2.33 -15.88
CA SER A 204 -24.03 1.08 -16.26
C SER A 204 -23.10 -0.14 -16.23
N ARG A 205 -21.86 0.00 -16.73
CA ARG A 205 -20.84 -1.06 -16.64
C ARG A 205 -20.45 -1.38 -15.20
N ALA A 206 -20.36 -0.35 -14.36
CA ALA A 206 -20.09 -0.51 -12.94
C ALA A 206 -21.23 -1.25 -12.24
N ALA A 207 -22.49 -1.03 -12.67
CA ALA A 207 -23.66 -1.70 -12.13
C ALA A 207 -23.64 -3.21 -12.40
N VAL A 208 -23.36 -3.61 -13.65
CA VAL A 208 -23.18 -5.04 -14.01
C VAL A 208 -22.08 -5.69 -13.18
N TRP A 209 -20.97 -4.98 -12.94
CA TRP A 209 -19.90 -5.49 -12.07
C TRP A 209 -20.37 -5.68 -10.62
N ALA A 210 -21.13 -4.72 -10.08
CA ALA A 210 -21.65 -4.78 -8.71
C ALA A 210 -22.66 -5.93 -8.56
N ALA A 211 -23.56 -6.11 -9.51
CA ALA A 211 -24.51 -7.23 -9.58
C ALA A 211 -23.79 -8.58 -9.64
N ALA A 212 -22.72 -8.70 -10.44
CA ALA A 212 -21.91 -9.91 -10.54
C ALA A 212 -21.04 -10.19 -9.30
N ASN A 213 -20.87 -9.22 -8.38
CA ASN A 213 -20.05 -9.36 -7.18
C ASN A 213 -20.81 -8.99 -5.88
N PRO A 214 -21.91 -9.68 -5.50
CA PRO A 214 -22.71 -9.32 -4.32
C PRO A 214 -21.93 -9.32 -3.00
N ARG A 215 -20.96 -10.25 -2.87
CA ARG A 215 -20.08 -10.34 -1.68
C ARG A 215 -19.09 -9.17 -1.54
N LYS A 216 -18.94 -8.34 -2.57
CA LYS A 216 -18.04 -7.16 -2.58
C LYS A 216 -18.78 -5.84 -2.45
N ALA A 217 -20.03 -5.87 -1.97
CA ALA A 217 -20.83 -4.68 -1.69
C ALA A 217 -20.01 -3.64 -0.90
N LYS A 218 -20.11 -2.38 -1.33
CA LYS A 218 -19.36 -1.27 -0.74
C LYS A 218 -20.27 -0.46 0.18
N LYS A 219 -19.69 0.05 1.28
CA LYS A 219 -20.36 0.99 2.19
C LYS A 219 -20.61 2.36 1.53
N ASP A 220 -19.78 2.73 0.56
CA ASP A 220 -19.82 4.02 -0.13
C ASP A 220 -19.72 3.81 -1.64
N TRP A 221 -20.88 3.73 -2.29
CA TRP A 221 -20.99 3.55 -3.74
C TRP A 221 -20.53 4.77 -4.53
N ARG A 222 -20.67 5.98 -3.96
CA ARG A 222 -20.18 7.21 -4.58
C ARG A 222 -18.66 7.16 -4.73
N ARG A 223 -17.93 6.79 -3.68
CA ARG A 223 -16.47 6.65 -3.74
C ARG A 223 -16.04 5.54 -4.70
N PHE A 224 -16.83 4.46 -4.80
CA PHE A 224 -16.60 3.41 -5.78
C PHE A 224 -16.71 3.94 -7.22
N LEU A 225 -17.79 4.65 -7.56
CA LEU A 225 -17.99 5.22 -8.90
C LEU A 225 -16.92 6.27 -9.25
N VAL A 226 -16.56 7.16 -8.32
CA VAL A 226 -15.48 8.15 -8.54
C VAL A 226 -14.15 7.45 -8.86
N ASN A 227 -13.78 6.42 -8.11
CA ASN A 227 -12.56 5.65 -8.38
C ASN A 227 -12.65 4.85 -9.69
N TRP A 228 -13.84 4.34 -10.03
CA TRP A 228 -14.09 3.63 -11.28
C TRP A 228 -13.87 4.56 -12.48
N LEU A 229 -14.51 5.73 -12.48
CA LEU A 229 -14.40 6.74 -13.52
C LEU A 229 -12.97 7.30 -13.62
N ALA A 230 -12.30 7.58 -12.49
CA ALA A 230 -10.90 8.01 -12.49
C ALA A 230 -9.97 6.97 -13.12
N LYS A 231 -10.17 5.68 -12.81
CA LYS A 231 -9.39 4.60 -13.42
C LYS A 231 -9.68 4.44 -14.92
N ARG A 232 -10.90 4.74 -15.37
CA ARG A 232 -11.25 4.73 -16.80
C ARG A 232 -10.64 5.92 -17.53
N ALA A 233 -10.65 7.10 -16.92
CA ALA A 233 -10.05 8.31 -17.45
C ALA A 233 -8.52 8.18 -17.59
N THR A 234 -7.84 7.56 -16.63
CA THR A 234 -6.37 7.35 -16.70
C THR A 234 -5.95 6.19 -17.60
N LYS A 235 -6.88 5.29 -17.97
CA LYS A 235 -6.57 4.17 -18.88
C LYS A 235 -6.46 4.59 -20.34
N ALA A 236 -6.65 5.88 -20.65
CA ALA A 236 -6.12 6.46 -21.87
C ALA A 236 -4.60 6.58 -21.71
N VAL A 237 -3.87 5.56 -22.15
CA VAL A 237 -2.41 5.59 -22.24
C VAL A 237 -2.05 6.72 -23.19
N SER A 238 -1.55 7.84 -22.64
CA SER A 238 -1.18 9.00 -23.43
C SER A 238 -0.04 8.63 -24.37
N GLU A 239 -0.27 8.76 -25.68
CA GLU A 239 0.74 8.53 -26.72
C GLU A 239 1.74 9.70 -26.83
N ALA A 240 1.58 10.72 -26.00
CA ALA A 240 2.41 11.93 -26.05
C ALA A 240 3.90 11.60 -25.85
N GLY A 241 4.70 11.84 -26.89
CA GLY A 241 6.14 11.62 -26.89
C GLY A 241 6.59 10.21 -27.30
N VAL A 242 5.67 9.28 -27.58
CA VAL A 242 6.00 7.92 -28.03
C VAL A 242 5.88 7.84 -29.55
N PRO A 243 6.95 7.43 -30.27
CA PRO A 243 6.92 7.32 -31.73
C PRO A 243 6.25 6.02 -32.20
N VAL A 244 4.99 5.80 -31.81
CA VAL A 244 4.24 4.55 -32.07
C VAL A 244 4.20 4.21 -33.56
N ASP A 245 3.89 5.18 -34.41
CA ASP A 245 3.79 4.96 -35.86
C ASP A 245 5.15 4.56 -36.47
N LYS A 246 6.25 5.15 -35.98
CA LYS A 246 7.61 4.78 -36.43
C LYS A 246 7.99 3.35 -36.01
N ILE A 247 7.50 2.89 -34.86
CA ILE A 247 7.73 1.51 -34.39
C ILE A 247 6.94 0.51 -35.25
N ILE A 248 5.70 0.86 -35.62
CA ILE A 248 4.88 0.05 -36.55
C ILE A 248 5.55 -0.01 -37.93
N ASP A 249 6.03 1.13 -38.45
CA ASP A 249 6.77 1.17 -39.72
C ASP A 249 8.05 0.34 -39.66
N LEU A 250 8.79 0.39 -38.55
CA LEU A 250 9.98 -0.41 -38.34
C LEU A 250 9.66 -1.91 -38.37
N TYR A 251 8.56 -2.32 -37.74
CA TYR A 251 8.09 -3.70 -37.77
C TYR A 251 7.80 -4.17 -39.21
N HIS A 252 7.04 -3.40 -40.00
CA HIS A 252 6.75 -3.77 -41.39
C HIS A 252 8.02 -3.85 -42.26
N ARG A 253 9.03 -3.00 -41.99
CA ARG A 253 10.31 -3.04 -42.72
C ARG A 253 11.21 -4.21 -42.33
N THR A 254 11.16 -4.65 -41.07
CA THR A 254 12.09 -5.67 -40.53
C THR A 254 11.51 -7.09 -40.55
N CYS A 255 10.18 -7.21 -40.55
CA CYS A 255 9.47 -8.48 -40.43
C CYS A 255 8.59 -8.79 -41.66
N PRO A 256 9.18 -9.03 -42.86
CA PRO A 256 8.39 -9.34 -44.05
C PRO A 256 7.68 -10.71 -43.99
N ASN A 257 8.17 -11.63 -43.16
CA ASN A 257 7.61 -12.99 -43.05
C ASN A 257 6.46 -13.08 -42.03
N LEU A 258 6.21 -12.01 -41.27
CA LEU A 258 5.21 -12.00 -40.20
C LEU A 258 3.94 -11.26 -40.63
N PRO A 259 2.79 -11.54 -39.98
CA PRO A 259 1.52 -10.90 -40.34
C PRO A 259 1.60 -9.38 -40.21
N ALA A 260 1.22 -8.67 -41.27
CA ALA A 260 1.12 -7.22 -41.25
C ALA A 260 0.02 -6.75 -40.28
N VAL A 261 0.24 -5.58 -39.68
CA VAL A 261 -0.75 -4.94 -38.80
C VAL A 261 -1.92 -4.47 -39.65
N SER A 262 -3.10 -5.07 -39.49
CA SER A 262 -4.28 -4.78 -40.29
C SER A 262 -4.97 -3.46 -39.92
N VAL A 263 -4.85 -3.01 -38.67
CA VAL A 263 -5.47 -1.78 -38.16
C VAL A 263 -4.43 -0.98 -37.38
N ALA A 264 -3.76 -0.04 -38.04
CA ALA A 264 -2.76 0.83 -37.41
C ALA A 264 -3.32 1.72 -36.27
N GLY A 265 -4.64 1.93 -36.27
CA GLY A 265 -5.38 2.65 -35.22
C GLY A 265 -5.89 1.78 -34.06
N ASP A 266 -5.46 0.52 -33.95
CA ASP A 266 -5.91 -0.35 -32.84
C ASP A 266 -5.41 0.20 -31.49
N LYS A 267 -6.35 0.70 -30.67
CA LYS A 267 -6.09 1.27 -29.35
C LYS A 267 -5.37 0.29 -28.43
N VAL A 268 -5.61 -1.01 -28.55
CA VAL A 268 -5.01 -2.03 -27.68
C VAL A 268 -3.54 -2.22 -28.02
N LEU A 269 -3.23 -2.36 -29.32
CA LEU A 269 -1.86 -2.47 -29.81
C LEU A 269 -1.03 -1.22 -29.48
N ARG A 270 -1.60 -0.04 -29.73
CA ARG A 270 -0.92 1.25 -29.45
C ARG A 270 -0.62 1.39 -27.96
N ALA A 271 -1.56 1.02 -27.09
CA ALA A 271 -1.35 0.99 -25.64
C ALA A 271 -0.23 0.02 -25.24
N LEU A 272 -0.16 -1.18 -25.85
CA LEU A 272 0.92 -2.13 -25.57
C LEU A 272 2.30 -1.56 -25.94
N ILE A 273 2.41 -0.91 -27.10
CA ILE A 273 3.67 -0.26 -27.53
C ILE A 273 4.08 0.83 -26.54
N VAL A 274 3.14 1.69 -26.12
CA VAL A 274 3.43 2.76 -25.15
C VAL A 274 3.80 2.17 -23.78
N GLU A 275 3.12 1.13 -23.31
CA GLU A 275 3.48 0.43 -22.08
C GLU A 275 4.90 -0.14 -22.15
N ARG A 276 5.30 -0.73 -23.29
CA ARG A 276 6.67 -1.22 -23.48
C ARG A 276 7.66 -0.06 -23.50
N TRP A 277 7.39 0.99 -24.26
CA TRP A 277 8.25 2.16 -24.36
C TRP A 277 8.54 2.79 -22.98
N ASN A 278 7.52 2.95 -22.15
CA ASN A 278 7.65 3.57 -20.83
C ASN A 278 8.15 2.63 -19.71
N GLU A 279 8.41 1.34 -19.98
CA GLU A 279 8.86 0.40 -18.94
C GLU A 279 10.34 0.62 -18.55
N SER A 280 11.17 1.12 -19.47
CA SER A 280 12.58 1.40 -19.20
C SER A 280 13.12 2.46 -20.16
N ASP A 281 14.03 3.32 -19.67
CA ASP A 281 14.74 4.28 -20.52
C ASP A 281 15.53 3.61 -21.65
N LYS A 282 15.95 2.35 -21.48
CA LYS A 282 16.61 1.56 -22.52
C LYS A 282 15.71 1.30 -23.73
N HIS A 283 14.39 1.20 -23.52
CA HIS A 283 13.43 0.94 -24.58
C HIS A 283 13.21 2.15 -25.49
N HIS A 284 13.67 3.34 -25.07
CA HIS A 284 13.67 4.52 -25.92
C HIS A 284 14.74 4.43 -27.03
N ALA A 285 15.67 3.49 -26.95
CA ALA A 285 16.72 3.29 -27.94
C ALA A 285 16.16 2.64 -29.22
N SER A 286 16.24 3.35 -30.34
CA SER A 286 15.84 2.86 -31.67
C SER A 286 16.45 1.49 -32.06
N PRO A 287 17.73 1.18 -31.76
CA PRO A 287 18.32 -0.11 -32.10
C PRO A 287 17.67 -1.31 -31.41
N LEU A 288 17.12 -1.15 -30.20
CA LEU A 288 16.54 -2.24 -29.42
C LEU A 288 15.30 -2.83 -30.10
N TRP A 289 14.42 -1.97 -30.62
CA TRP A 289 13.23 -2.42 -31.34
C TRP A 289 13.60 -3.18 -32.61
N LYS A 290 14.64 -2.73 -33.32
CA LYS A 290 15.13 -3.40 -34.51
C LYS A 290 15.65 -4.81 -34.20
N THR A 291 16.46 -4.97 -33.15
CA THR A 291 17.01 -6.29 -32.77
C THR A 291 15.91 -7.25 -32.32
N ILE A 292 14.92 -6.76 -31.55
CA ILE A 292 13.76 -7.56 -31.14
C ILE A 292 12.96 -8.05 -32.35
N PHE A 293 12.68 -7.16 -33.31
CA PHE A 293 11.93 -7.52 -34.52
C PHE A 293 12.71 -8.48 -35.43
N GLU A 294 14.00 -8.27 -35.64
CA GLU A 294 14.84 -9.19 -36.42
C GLU A 294 14.83 -10.61 -35.83
N ARG A 295 14.72 -10.74 -34.51
CA ARG A 295 14.65 -12.03 -33.83
C ARG A 295 13.28 -12.65 -33.90
N ALA A 296 12.24 -11.84 -33.66
CA ALA A 296 10.87 -12.29 -33.84
C ALA A 296 10.65 -12.84 -35.26
N ASN A 297 11.25 -12.20 -36.27
CA ASN A 297 11.18 -12.64 -37.67
C ASN A 297 11.89 -13.98 -37.94
N ARG A 298 12.82 -14.41 -37.08
CA ARG A 298 13.48 -15.73 -37.16
C ARG A 298 12.65 -16.83 -36.48
N LEU A 299 11.72 -16.47 -35.61
CA LEU A 299 10.88 -17.41 -34.89
C LEU A 299 9.62 -17.73 -35.70
N SER A 300 9.34 -19.01 -35.90
CA SER A 300 8.09 -19.45 -36.54
C SER A 300 6.89 -19.35 -35.59
N GLN A 301 7.12 -19.59 -34.29
CA GLN A 301 6.09 -19.61 -33.26
C GLN A 301 6.64 -19.09 -31.92
N VAL A 302 5.76 -18.48 -31.14
CA VAL A 302 6.04 -18.03 -29.78
C VAL A 302 4.91 -18.50 -28.85
N TRP A 303 5.29 -18.88 -27.63
CA TRP A 303 4.33 -19.27 -26.60
C TRP A 303 3.59 -18.03 -26.07
N TYR A 304 2.28 -17.96 -26.29
CA TYR A 304 1.44 -16.85 -25.85
C TYR A 304 0.07 -17.36 -25.37
N ARG A 305 -0.30 -17.00 -24.12
CA ARG A 305 -1.59 -17.36 -23.50
C ARG A 305 -1.96 -18.86 -23.57
N GLY A 306 -0.98 -19.74 -23.40
CA GLY A 306 -1.20 -21.18 -23.34
C GLY A 306 -1.22 -21.90 -24.70
N ALA A 307 -0.87 -21.21 -25.79
CA ALA A 307 -0.75 -21.80 -27.12
C ALA A 307 0.48 -21.26 -27.85
N ASN A 308 0.96 -22.03 -28.84
CA ASN A 308 1.96 -21.56 -29.79
C ASN A 308 1.27 -20.73 -30.88
N VAL A 309 1.65 -19.46 -31.00
CA VAL A 309 1.05 -18.52 -31.94
C VAL A 309 2.16 -17.89 -32.80
N VAL A 310 1.82 -17.55 -34.04
CA VAL A 310 2.73 -16.80 -34.92
C VAL A 310 3.02 -15.42 -34.29
N PRO A 311 4.28 -14.96 -34.24
CA PRO A 311 4.65 -13.70 -33.60
C PRO A 311 4.25 -12.48 -34.43
N ARG A 312 2.95 -12.14 -34.40
CA ARG A 312 2.44 -10.85 -34.85
C ARG A 312 2.78 -9.73 -33.86
N LEU A 313 2.70 -8.48 -34.27
CA LEU A 313 3.15 -7.34 -33.47
C LEU A 313 2.49 -7.28 -32.08
N GLU A 314 1.20 -7.59 -31.93
CA GLU A 314 0.51 -7.58 -30.63
C GLU A 314 1.10 -8.64 -29.67
N VAL A 315 1.53 -9.77 -30.21
CA VAL A 315 2.13 -10.87 -29.45
C VAL A 315 3.56 -10.49 -29.04
N ILE A 316 4.33 -9.92 -29.96
CA ILE A 316 5.69 -9.44 -29.70
C ILE A 316 5.69 -8.36 -28.60
N CYS A 317 4.78 -7.39 -28.69
CA CYS A 317 4.63 -6.31 -27.70
C CYS A 317 4.02 -6.76 -26.37
N SER A 318 3.61 -8.04 -26.23
CA SER A 318 3.17 -8.55 -24.95
C SER A 318 4.34 -8.70 -23.97
N ARG A 319 4.11 -8.38 -22.70
CA ARG A 319 5.17 -8.31 -21.68
C ARG A 319 6.06 -9.55 -21.59
N ALA A 320 5.46 -10.74 -21.60
CA ALA A 320 6.19 -12.00 -21.48
C ALA A 320 7.10 -12.26 -22.69
N VAL A 321 6.56 -12.07 -23.90
CA VAL A 321 7.29 -12.32 -25.15
C VAL A 321 8.36 -11.26 -25.38
N PHE A 322 8.04 -9.99 -25.15
CA PHE A 322 8.98 -8.88 -25.31
C PHE A 322 10.22 -9.08 -24.45
N ARG A 323 10.02 -9.44 -23.17
CA ARG A 323 11.11 -9.72 -22.23
C ARG A 323 11.92 -10.95 -22.65
N GLN A 324 11.28 -12.01 -23.15
CA GLN A 324 11.99 -13.18 -23.66
C GLN A 324 12.91 -12.82 -24.84
N LEU A 325 12.44 -11.97 -25.76
CA LEU A 325 13.23 -11.51 -26.91
C LEU A 325 14.35 -10.54 -26.52
N GLU A 326 14.14 -9.75 -25.46
CA GLU A 326 15.12 -8.84 -24.87
C GLU A 326 16.21 -9.60 -24.08
N GLU A 327 15.86 -10.61 -23.29
CA GLU A 327 16.85 -11.40 -22.52
C GLU A 327 17.77 -12.21 -23.43
N GLN A 328 17.33 -12.52 -24.65
CA GLN A 328 18.17 -13.16 -25.65
C GLN A 328 19.16 -12.15 -26.30
N ALA A 329 19.12 -10.84 -25.95
CA ALA A 329 19.77 -9.68 -26.61
C ALA A 329 21.19 -9.40 -26.20
#